data_AF-A0A847FGB6-F1
#
_entry.id   AF-A0A847FGB6-F1
#
_cell.length_a   1.000
_cell.length_b   1.000
_cell.length_c   1.000
_cell.angle_alpha   90.00
_cell.angle_beta   90.00
_cell.angle_gamma   90.00
#
_symmetry.space_group_name_H-M   'P 1'
#
loop_
_entity.id
_entity.type
_entity.pdbx_description
1 polymer ?
#
loop_
_entity_poly.entity_id
_entity_poly.type
_entity_poly.pdbx_seq_one_letter_code
_entity_poly.pdbx_strand_id
1 'polypeptide(L)' 'MRNLTILLIMFLSTLGPALVIAFVGYASVQAIGRNPSATPRVMLAMISAFLFAEAIAVIALLIVFNLFK' A
#
# COMPACT_ATOMS: atom_id res chain seq x y z
N MET A 1 10.37 22.92 13.82
CA MET A 1 10.23 21.56 14.40
C MET A 1 8.95 20.87 13.97
N ARG A 2 7.75 21.47 14.12
CA ARG A 2 6.46 20.86 13.75
C ARG A 2 6.39 20.26 12.34
N ASN A 3 6.84 21.00 11.32
CA ASN A 3 6.77 20.52 9.93
C ASN A 3 7.65 19.30 9.67
N LEU A 4 8.81 19.19 10.34
CA LEU A 4 9.70 18.03 10.23
C LEU A 4 9.04 16.78 10.82
N THR A 5 8.37 16.92 11.96
CA THR A 5 7.61 15.84 12.62
C THR A 5 6.49 15.32 11.72
N ILE A 6 5.71 16.22 11.11
CA ILE A 6 4.63 15.84 10.17
C ILE A 6 5.20 15.03 9.00
N LEU A 7 6.30 15.51 8.41
CA LEU A 7 6.93 14.87 7.25
C LEU A 7 7.42 13.46 7.59
N LEU A 8 8.06 13.29 8.75
CA LEU A 8 8.51 11.98 9.23
C LEU A 8 7.36 11.02 9.48
N ILE A 9 6.28 11.47 10.15
CA ILE A 9 5.13 10.62 10.45
C ILE A 9 4.41 10.22 9.16
N MET A 10 4.22 11.15 8.22
CA MET A 10 3.63 10.84 6.92
C MET A 10 4.46 9.78 6.18
N PHE A 11 5.78 9.96 6.11
CA PHE A 11 6.66 8.99 5.44
C PHE A 11 6.62 7.60 6.08
N LEU A 12 6.67 7.53 7.41
CA LEU A 12 6.59 6.26 8.13
C LEU A 12 5.22 5.58 7.95
N SER A 13 4.13 6.36 7.91
CA SER A 13 2.78 5.83 7.74
C SER A 13 2.52 5.24 6.35
N THR A 14 3.15 5.78 5.31
CA THR A 14 2.96 5.33 3.91
C THR A 14 3.97 4.26 3.49
N LEU A 15 5.11 4.15 4.18
CA LEU A 15 6.14 3.15 3.92
C LEU A 15 5.61 1.71 3.98
N GLY A 16 4.83 1.37 5.02
CA GLY A 16 4.27 0.03 5.17
C GLY A 16 3.38 -0.38 3.99
N PRO A 17 2.32 0.39 3.67
CA PRO A 17 1.48 0.17 2.50
C PRO A 17 2.28 0.11 1.18
N ALA A 18 3.25 1.02 0.98
CA ALA A 18 4.08 1.03 -0.21
C ALA A 18 4.89 -0.27 -0.38
N LEU A 19 5.44 -0.81 0.72
CA LEU A 19 6.14 -2.10 0.70
C LEU A 19 5.20 -3.25 0.36
N VAL A 20 4.00 -3.30 0.95
CA VAL A 20 2.99 -4.31 0.63
C VAL A 20 2.66 -4.27 -0.86
N ILE A 21 2.43 -3.07 -1.41
CA ILE A 21 2.14 -2.88 -2.83
C ILE A 21 3.30 -3.39 -3.71
N ALA A 22 4.53 -3.03 -3.36
CA ALA A 22 5.72 -3.45 -4.10
C ALA A 22 5.88 -4.99 -4.12
N PHE A 23 5.80 -5.64 -2.95
CA PHE A 23 5.95 -7.09 -2.83
C PHE A 23 4.83 -7.85 -3.51
N VAL A 24 3.58 -7.45 -3.29
CA VAL A 24 2.43 -8.11 -3.89
C VAL A 24 2.43 -7.91 -5.40
N GLY A 25 2.71 -6.69 -5.89
CA GLY A 25 2.81 -6.43 -7.32
C GLY A 25 3.89 -7.28 -8.00
N TYR A 26 5.08 -7.35 -7.40
CA TYR A 26 6.17 -8.19 -7.90
C TYR A 26 5.79 -9.68 -7.95
N ALA A 27 5.21 -10.20 -6.86
CA ALA A 27 4.78 -11.59 -6.79
C ALA A 27 3.66 -11.91 -7.79
N SER A 28 2.70 -11.00 -7.97
CA SER A 28 1.60 -11.14 -8.92
C SER A 28 2.11 -11.17 -10.36
N VAL A 29 3.03 -10.28 -10.72
CA VAL A 29 3.66 -10.27 -12.06
C VAL A 29 4.41 -11.58 -12.33
N GLN A 30 5.20 -12.06 -11.38
CA GLN A 30 5.88 -13.34 -11.52
C GLN A 30 4.90 -14.53 -11.65
N ALA A 31 3.83 -14.55 -10.85
CA ALA A 31 2.83 -15.61 -10.90
C ALA A 31 2.10 -15.65 -12.25
N ILE A 32 1.73 -14.48 -12.79
CA ILE A 32 1.13 -14.34 -14.12
C ILE A 32 2.08 -14.81 -15.21
N GLY A 33 3.36 -14.41 -15.14
CA GLY A 33 4.37 -14.84 -16.11
C GLY A 33 4.61 -16.35 -16.13
N ARG A 34 4.50 -17.02 -14.97
CA ARG A 34 4.63 -18.49 -14.87
C ARG A 34 3.37 -19.24 -15.28
N ASN A 35 2.20 -18.66 -15.08
CA ASN A 35 0.93 -19.27 -15.47
C ASN A 35 -0.09 -18.23 -15.97
N PRO A 36 -0.09 -17.92 -17.29
CA PRO A 36 -0.98 -16.93 -17.87
C PRO A 36 -2.48 -17.26 -17.70
N SER A 37 -2.84 -18.54 -17.60
CA SER A 37 -4.24 -18.95 -17.39
C SER A 37 -4.82 -18.54 -16.03
N ALA A 38 -3.95 -18.29 -15.04
CA ALA A 38 -4.37 -17.87 -13.70
C ALA A 38 -4.56 -16.35 -13.55
N THR A 39 -4.28 -15.56 -14.60
CA THR A 39 -4.26 -14.09 -14.56
C THR A 39 -5.50 -13.47 -13.91
N PRO A 40 -6.75 -13.84 -14.26
CA PRO A 40 -7.93 -13.21 -13.67
C PRO A 40 -8.01 -13.39 -12.15
N ARG A 41 -7.60 -14.55 -11.64
CA ARG A 41 -7.60 -14.85 -10.20
C ARG A 41 -6.49 -14.09 -9.47
N VAL A 42 -5.29 -14.04 -10.05
CA VAL A 42 -4.13 -13.34 -9.48
C VAL A 42 -4.38 -11.83 -9.42
N MET A 43 -4.93 -11.25 -10.50
CA MET A 43 -5.26 -9.82 -10.52
C MET A 43 -6.34 -9.45 -9.50
N LEU A 44 -7.38 -10.29 -9.35
CA LEU A 44 -8.39 -10.09 -8.30
C LEU A 44 -7.77 -10.07 -6.90
N ALA A 45 -6.95 -11.07 -6.57
CA ALA A 45 -6.25 -11.12 -5.28
C ALA A 45 -5.30 -9.93 -5.07
N MET A 46 -4.56 -9.54 -6.10
CA MET A 46 -3.64 -8.39 -6.09
C MET A 46 -4.39 -7.09 -5.79
N ILE A 47 -5.48 -6.81 -6.53
CA ILE A 47 -6.27 -5.60 -6.36
C ILE A 47 -6.90 -5.57 -4.95
N SER A 48 -7.42 -6.69 -4.45
CA SER A 48 -7.93 -6.77 -3.07
C SER A 48 -6.85 -6.44 -2.05
N ALA A 49 -5.64 -7.01 -2.20
CA ALA A 49 -4.52 -6.72 -1.31
C ALA A 49 -4.11 -5.24 -1.35
N PHE A 50 -4.04 -4.63 -2.53
CA PHE A 50 -3.76 -3.20 -2.67
C PHE A 50 -4.86 -2.34 -2.04
N LEU A 51 -6.13 -2.70 -2.20
CA LEU A 51 -7.24 -1.98 -1.59
C LEU A 51 -7.14 -1.97 -0.06
N PHE A 52 -6.79 -3.11 0.56
CA PHE A 52 -6.58 -3.16 2.00
C PHE A 52 -5.35 -2.36 2.45
N ALA A 53 -4.25 -2.42 1.68
CA ALA A 53 -3.05 -1.62 1.98
C ALA A 53 -3.34 -0.11 1.92
N GLU A 54 -4.04 0.33 0.88
CA GLU A 54 -4.46 1.73 0.71
C GLU A 54 -5.46 2.17 1.78
N ALA A 55 -6.39 1.31 2.19
CA ALA A 55 -7.31 1.64 3.28
C ALA A 55 -6.57 1.96 4.58
N ILE A 56 -5.53 1.19 4.91
CA ILE A 56 -4.68 1.46 6.07
C ILE A 56 -3.90 2.77 5.89
N ALA A 57 -3.35 3.02 4.70
CA ALA A 57 -2.63 4.24 4.38
C ALA A 57 -3.50 5.49 4.57
N VAL A 58 -4.72 5.46 4.03
CA VAL A 58 -5.68 6.57 4.11
C VAL A 58 -6.10 6.82 5.55
N ILE A 59 -6.38 5.77 6.34
CA ILE A 59 -6.73 5.92 7.77
C ILE A 59 -5.56 6.56 8.52
N ALA A 60 -4.33 6.11 8.29
CA ALA A 60 -3.15 6.68 8.95
C ALA A 60 -2.95 8.15 8.59
N LEU A 61 -3.02 8.50 7.30
CA LEU A 61 -2.93 9.89 6.84
C LEU A 61 -4.04 10.78 7.42
N LEU A 62 -5.26 10.24 7.57
CA LEU A 62 -6.39 10.97 8.15
C LEU A 62 -6.19 11.24 9.65
N ILE A 63 -5.60 10.29 10.39
CA ILE A 63 -5.23 10.51 11.80
C ILE A 63 -4.16 11.60 11.90
N VAL A 64 -3.11 11.54 11.06
CA VAL A 64 -2.05 12.56 11.03
C VAL A 64 -2.64 13.92 10.72
N PHE A 65 -3.51 14.02 9.71
CA PHE A 65 -4.17 15.27 9.35
C PHE A 65 -5.02 15.84 10.50
N ASN A 66 -5.75 15.01 11.25
CA ASN A 66 -6.52 15.49 12.39
C ASN A 66 -5.66 15.85 13.60
N LEU A 67 -4.50 15.21 13.79
CA LEU A 67 -3.58 15.51 14.89
C LEU A 67 -2.86 16.86 14.72
N PHE A 68 -2.62 17.28 13.47
CA PHE A 68 -1.85 18.48 13.13
C PHE A 68 -2.67 19.60 12.45
N LYS A 69 -4.00 19.47 12.47
CA LYS A 69 -4.92 20.51 12.03
C LYS A 69 -4.78 21.79 12.84
#